data_AF-A0A956AJJ7-F1
#
_entry.id   AF-A0A956AJJ7-F1
#
_cell.length_a   1.000
_cell.length_b   1.000
_cell.length_c   1.000
_cell.angle_alpha   90.00
_cell.angle_beta   90.00
_cell.angle_gamma   90.00
#
_symmetry.space_group_name_H-M   'P 1'
#
loop_
_entity.id
_entity.type
_entity.pdbx_description
1 polymer ?
#
loop_
_entity_poly.entity_id
_entity_poly.type
_entity_poly.pdbx_seq_one_letter_code
_entity_poly.pdbx_strand_id
1 'polypeptide(L)' 'RRAAASVPLNVAEGLPSRGRNRGAHLQRALGSARECVACLDVAAALGYASDALVAEARARVDRCCAALWCLVHRPRS' A
#
# COMPACT_ATOMS: atom_id res chain seq x y z
N ARG A 1 10.25 -1.52 -6.73
CA ARG A 1 11.10 -1.13 -5.56
C ARG A 1 10.67 0.21 -4.94
N ARG A 2 10.59 1.33 -5.68
CA ARG A 2 10.19 2.64 -5.13
C ARG A 2 8.80 2.65 -4.45
N ALA A 3 7.79 2.06 -5.08
CA ALA A 3 6.43 1.99 -4.51
C ALA A 3 6.40 1.31 -3.14
N ALA A 4 7.08 0.15 -2.99
CA ALA A 4 7.11 -0.60 -1.74
C ALA A 4 7.76 0.19 -0.58
N ALA A 5 8.82 0.96 -0.85
CA ALA A 5 9.46 1.81 0.15
C ALA A 5 8.64 3.07 0.48
N SER A 6 7.90 3.60 -0.49
CA SER A 6 7.03 4.78 -0.33
C SER A 6 5.89 4.54 0.67
N VAL A 7 5.38 3.30 0.78
CA VAL A 7 4.30 2.94 1.70
C VAL A 7 4.66 3.24 3.16
N PRO A 8 5.70 2.64 3.77
CA PRO A 8 6.03 2.89 5.18
C PRO A 8 6.44 4.36 5.43
N LEU A 9 7.11 5.02 4.48
CA LEU A 9 7.49 6.43 4.61
C LEU A 9 6.27 7.35 4.75
N ASN A 10 5.29 7.21 3.86
CA ASN A 10 4.07 8.00 3.93
C ASN A 10 3.22 7.64 5.16
N VAL A 11 3.23 6.40 5.64
CA VAL A 11 2.58 6.04 6.90
C VAL A 11 3.23 6.74 8.08
N ALA A 12 4.56 6.73 8.16
CA ALA A 12 5.32 7.36 9.24
C ALA A 12 5.12 8.88 9.29
N GLU A 13 4.99 9.54 8.14
CA GLU A 13 4.68 10.97 8.05
C GLU A 13 3.20 11.28 8.36
N GLY A 14 2.31 10.39 7.93
CA GLY A 14 0.86 10.59 8.00
C GLY A 14 0.28 10.39 9.40
N LEU A 15 0.69 9.35 10.12
CA LEU A 15 0.13 9.01 11.44
C LEU A 15 0.27 10.12 12.51
N PRO A 16 1.44 10.77 12.70
CA PRO A 16 1.57 11.87 13.65
C PRO A 16 1.00 13.20 13.14
N SER A 17 0.77 13.32 11.82
CA SER A 17 0.22 14.52 11.22
C SER A 17 -1.24 14.77 11.61
N ARG A 18 -1.69 16.02 11.51
CA ARG A 18 -3.08 16.43 11.75
C ARG A 18 -3.73 16.98 10.49
N GLY A 19 -5.07 16.98 10.46
CA GLY A 19 -5.87 17.59 9.40
C GLY A 19 -5.55 17.05 8.00
N ARG A 20 -5.45 17.96 7.03
CA ARG A 20 -5.29 17.63 5.60
C ARG A 20 -4.00 16.86 5.29
N ASN A 21 -2.91 17.13 6.01
CA ASN A 21 -1.62 16.49 5.75
C ASN A 21 -1.68 15.00 6.07
N ARG A 22 -2.28 14.61 7.21
CA ARG A 22 -2.51 13.19 7.55
C ARG A 22 -3.24 12.46 6.43
N GLY A 23 -4.35 13.02 5.96
CA GLY A 23 -5.14 12.42 4.88
C GLY A 23 -4.32 12.24 3.60
N ALA A 24 -3.57 13.26 3.19
CA ALA A 24 -2.75 13.22 1.99
C ALA A 24 -1.65 12.15 2.05
N HIS A 25 -0.92 12.05 3.16
CA HIS A 25 0.10 11.01 3.33
C HIS A 25 -0.50 9.61 3.32
N LEU A 26 -1.60 9.37 4.05
CA LEU A 26 -2.23 8.04 4.07
C LEU A 26 -2.83 7.64 2.72
N GLN A 27 -3.36 8.60 1.96
CA GLN A 27 -3.81 8.37 0.58
C GLN A 27 -2.65 8.01 -0.36
N ARG A 28 -1.50 8.70 -0.23
CA ARG A 28 -0.29 8.35 -0.99
C ARG A 28 0.23 6.96 -0.63
N ALA A 29 0.25 6.61 0.65
CA ALA A 29 0.61 5.26 1.10
C ALA A 29 -0.31 4.20 0.47
N LEU A 30 -1.64 4.43 0.47
CA LEU A 30 -2.60 3.53 -0.15
C LEU A 30 -2.38 3.40 -1.66
N GLY A 31 -2.12 4.51 -2.35
CA GLY A 31 -1.79 4.52 -3.78
C GLY A 31 -0.56 3.68 -4.09
N SER A 32 0.55 3.92 -3.38
CA SER A 32 1.78 3.14 -3.55
C SER A 32 1.60 1.65 -3.23
N ALA A 33 0.76 1.30 -2.26
CA ALA A 33 0.44 -0.10 -1.98
C ALA A 33 -0.32 -0.77 -3.15
N ARG A 34 -1.27 -0.07 -3.76
CA ARG A 34 -1.99 -0.55 -4.97
C ARG A 34 -1.06 -0.68 -6.18
N GLU A 35 -0.11 0.23 -6.34
CA GLU A 35 0.95 0.10 -7.37
C GLU A 35 1.80 -1.16 -7.16
N CYS A 36 2.08 -1.54 -5.91
CA CYS A 36 2.76 -2.81 -5.62
C CYS A 36 1.93 -4.02 -6.05
N VAL A 37 0.61 -4.02 -5.84
CA VAL A 37 -0.29 -5.08 -6.35
C VAL A 37 -0.19 -5.17 -7.87
N ALA A 38 -0.30 -4.05 -8.58
CA ALA A 38 -0.18 -4.04 -10.03
C ALA A 38 1.18 -4.58 -10.52
N CYS A 39 2.27 -4.22 -9.83
CA CYS A 39 3.60 -4.73 -10.14
C CYS A 39 3.71 -6.26 -9.94
N LEU A 40 3.05 -6.80 -8.91
CA LEU A 40 2.99 -8.24 -8.64
C LEU A 40 2.17 -8.98 -9.71
N ASP A 41 1.02 -8.42 -10.09
CA ASP A 41 0.17 -8.97 -11.16
C ASP A 41 0.93 -9.03 -12.50
N VAL A 42 1.70 -7.99 -12.83
CA VAL A 42 2.60 -7.97 -14.00
C VAL A 42 3.73 -9.00 -13.86
N ALA A 43 4.34 -9.13 -12.69
CA ALA A 43 5.42 -10.09 -12.47
C ALA A 43 4.95 -11.55 -12.64
N ALA A 44 3.74 -11.89 -12.21
CA ALA A 44 3.13 -13.19 -12.48
C ALA A 44 2.86 -13.38 -13.98
N ALA A 45 2.23 -12.40 -14.63
CA ALA A 45 1.89 -12.49 -16.05
C ALA A 45 3.12 -12.67 -16.96
N LEU A 46 4.26 -12.08 -16.58
CA LEU A 46 5.52 -12.19 -17.31
C LEU A 46 6.39 -13.38 -16.87
N GLY A 47 5.96 -14.17 -15.89
CA GLY A 47 6.73 -15.31 -15.37
C GLY A 47 8.02 -14.91 -14.63
N TYR A 48 8.09 -13.69 -14.08
CA TYR A 48 9.27 -13.19 -13.37
C TYR A 48 9.40 -13.73 -11.94
N ALA A 49 8.35 -14.35 -11.42
CA ALA A 49 8.31 -15.00 -10.12
C ALA A 49 7.31 -16.17 -10.18
N SER A 50 7.45 -17.14 -9.28
CA SER A 50 6.48 -18.23 -9.17
C SER A 50 5.13 -17.72 -8.67
N ASP A 51 4.05 -18.36 -9.11
CA ASP A 51 2.68 -18.03 -8.69
C ASP A 51 2.53 -18.07 -7.16
N ALA A 52 3.19 -19.04 -6.50
CA ALA A 52 3.18 -19.15 -5.05
C ALA A 52 3.83 -17.92 -4.37
N LEU A 53 4.98 -17.46 -4.88
CA LEU A 53 5.66 -16.28 -4.34
C LEU A 53 4.84 -15.01 -4.58
N VAL A 54 4.25 -14.87 -5.78
CA VAL A 54 3.39 -13.73 -6.10
C VAL A 54 2.15 -13.71 -5.21
N ALA A 55 1.48 -14.86 -5.03
CA ALA A 55 0.30 -14.97 -4.18
C ALA A 55 0.61 -14.60 -2.72
N GLU A 56 1.73 -15.08 -2.16
CA GLU A 56 2.17 -14.73 -0.82
C GLU A 56 2.45 -13.22 -0.68
N ALA A 57 3.19 -12.64 -1.63
CA ALA A 57 3.49 -11.22 -1.64
C ALA A 57 2.22 -10.37 -1.78
N ARG A 58 1.29 -10.78 -2.64
CA ARG A 58 0.02 -10.09 -2.87
C ARG A 58 -0.84 -10.09 -1.63
N ALA A 59 -0.96 -11.23 -0.95
CA ALA A 59 -1.69 -11.33 0.32
C ALA A 59 -1.13 -10.39 1.41
N ARG A 60 0.20 -10.17 1.44
CA ARG A 60 0.82 -9.20 2.36
C ARG A 60 0.46 -7.77 2.01
N VAL A 61 0.55 -7.39 0.73
CA VAL A 61 0.24 -6.04 0.27
C VAL A 61 -1.25 -5.73 0.40
N ASP A 62 -2.13 -6.70 0.16
CA ASP A 62 -3.58 -6.55 0.31
C ASP A 62 -3.98 -6.23 1.75
N ARG A 63 -3.33 -6.86 2.74
CA ARG A 63 -3.52 -6.48 4.15
C ARG A 63 -3.11 -5.04 4.44
N CYS A 64 -2.02 -4.57 3.84
CA CYS A 64 -1.63 -3.16 3.94
C CYS A 64 -2.68 -2.24 3.29
N CYS A 65 -3.17 -2.57 2.09
CA CYS A 65 -4.24 -1.83 1.42
C CYS A 65 -5.50 -1.74 2.28
N ALA A 66 -5.93 -2.84 2.89
CA ALA A 66 -7.09 -2.89 3.77
C ALA A 66 -6.90 -2.01 5.02
N ALA A 67 -5.75 -2.12 5.70
CA ALA A 67 -5.44 -1.30 6.86
C ALA A 67 -5.40 0.20 6.52
N LEU A 68 -4.76 0.56 5.40
CA LEU A 68 -4.68 1.94 4.92
C LEU A 68 -6.06 2.47 4.51
N TRP A 69 -6.88 1.66 3.84
CA TRP A 69 -8.26 2.02 3.49
C TRP A 69 -9.06 2.42 4.73
N CYS A 70 -8.99 1.60 5.79
CA CYS A 70 -9.61 1.91 7.08
C CYS A 70 -9.06 3.22 7.68
N LEU A 71 -7.75 3.43 7.68
CA LEU A 71 -7.14 4.65 8.27
C LEU A 71 -7.48 5.93 7.51
N VAL A 72 -7.73 5.81 6.20
CA VAL A 72 -8.09 6.92 5.31
C VAL A 72 -9.58 7.24 5.41
N HIS A 73 -10.45 6.24 5.49
CA HIS A 73 -11.90 6.40 5.34
C HIS A 73 -12.69 6.27 6.66
N ARG A 74 -12.05 5.92 7.77
CA ARG A 74 -12.75 5.87 9.07
C ARG A 74 -13.29 7.27 9.42
N PRO A 75 -14.60 7.41 9.67
CA PRO A 75 -15.17 8.67 10.12
C PRO A 75 -14.51 9.06 11.44
N ARG A 76 -14.13 10.34 11.56
CA ARG A 76 -13.60 10.88 12.81
C ARG A 76 -14.76 10.94 13.80
N SER A 77 -14.66 10.22 14.92
CA SER A 77 -15.44 10.47 16.14
C SER A 77 -15.06 11.82 16.73
#